data_AF-A0A7S3BYK4-F1
#
_entry.id   AF-A0A7S3BYK4-F1
#
_cell.length_a   1.000
_cell.length_b   1.000
_cell.length_c   1.000
_cell.angle_alpha   90.00
_cell.angle_beta   90.00
_cell.angle_gamma   90.00
#
_symmetry.space_group_name_H-M   'P 1'
#
loop_
_entity.id
_entity.type
_entity.pdbx_description
1 polymer ?
#
loop_
_entity_poly.entity_id
_entity_poly.type
_entity_poly.pdbx_seq_one_letter_code
_entity_poly.pdbx_strand_id
1 'polypeptide(L)'
;MNTWLDDLARANGVSDKTKLLTAIHQRMTAQEQRWMLRIVIKDMQIGMKETSIFKELHPDAQELYNSVCDLQATCQQCSDPSFRLSSITLQLFKPVKPRLAARVTWHEVP
;
A
#
# COMPACT_ATOMS: atom_id res chain seq x y z
N MET A 1 -1.90 15.72 -5.66
CA MET A 1 -2.44 14.41 -6.10
C MET A 1 -3.15 13.67 -4.97
N ASN A 2 -2.51 13.42 -3.82
CA ASN A 2 -3.17 12.72 -2.70
C ASN A 2 -4.49 13.36 -2.27
N THR A 3 -4.56 14.69 -2.19
CA THR A 3 -5.81 15.42 -1.89
C THR A 3 -6.94 15.07 -2.85
N TRP A 4 -6.68 15.02 -4.15
CA TRP A 4 -7.68 14.62 -5.16
C TRP A 4 -8.11 13.16 -5.03
N LEU A 5 -7.20 12.27 -4.64
CA LEU A 5 -7.52 10.87 -4.39
C LEU A 5 -8.37 10.73 -3.12
N ASP A 6 -8.08 11.50 -2.07
CA ASP A 6 -8.87 11.55 -0.84
C ASP A 6 -10.29 12.08 -1.12
N ASP A 7 -10.40 13.14 -1.93
CA ASP A 7 -11.69 13.69 -2.34
C ASP A 7 -12.49 12.69 -3.19
N LEU A 8 -11.81 11.98 -4.10
CA LEU A 8 -12.44 10.92 -4.90
C LEU A 8 -12.90 9.73 -4.04
N ALA A 9 -12.16 9.40 -2.98
CA ALA A 9 -12.51 8.34 -2.04
C ALA A 9 -13.69 8.73 -1.14
N ARG A 10 -13.82 10.02 -0.78
CA ARG A 10 -14.96 10.56 -0.01
C ARG A 10 -16.20 10.82 -0.86
N ALA A 11 -16.04 11.07 -2.15
CA ALA A 11 -17.14 11.37 -3.06
C ALA A 11 -18.11 10.19 -3.19
N ASN A 12 -19.39 10.45 -2.94
CA ASN A 12 -20.47 9.48 -3.05
C ASN A 12 -21.28 9.71 -4.33
N GLY A 13 -21.50 8.65 -5.09
CA GLY A 13 -22.27 8.72 -6.34
C GLY A 13 -21.46 9.13 -7.58
N VAL A 14 -22.03 8.86 -8.74
CA VAL A 14 -21.36 8.99 -10.05
C VAL A 14 -21.18 10.46 -10.45
N SER A 15 -22.16 11.32 -10.15
CA SER A 15 -22.11 12.76 -10.49
C SER A 15 -20.88 13.44 -9.88
N ASP A 16 -20.65 13.25 -8.58
CA ASP A 16 -19.58 13.94 -7.86
C ASP A 16 -18.19 13.44 -8.29
N LYS A 17 -18.07 12.12 -8.49
CA LYS A 17 -16.87 11.52 -9.08
C LYS A 17 -16.60 12.05 -10.49
N THR A 18 -17.63 12.25 -11.32
CA THR A 18 -17.49 12.79 -12.68
C THR A 18 -17.00 14.23 -12.66
N LYS A 19 -17.50 15.06 -11.74
CA LYS A 19 -17.04 16.45 -11.58
C LYS A 19 -15.56 16.50 -11.15
N LEU A 20 -15.18 15.69 -10.17
CA LEU A 20 -13.79 15.59 -9.71
C LEU A 20 -12.86 15.09 -10.80
N LEU A 21 -13.22 14.02 -11.51
CA LEU A 21 -12.40 13.48 -12.60
C LEU A 21 -12.27 14.48 -13.75
N THR A 22 -13.31 15.24 -14.08
CA THR A 22 -13.24 16.33 -15.07
C THR A 22 -12.25 17.42 -14.63
N ALA A 23 -12.28 17.83 -13.36
CA ALA A 23 -11.34 18.82 -12.83
C ALA A 23 -9.89 18.31 -12.84
N ILE A 24 -9.68 17.02 -12.56
CA ILE A 24 -8.37 16.36 -12.64
C ILE A 24 -7.89 16.30 -14.09
N HIS A 25 -8.78 15.96 -15.03
CA HIS A 25 -8.46 15.86 -16.45
C HIS A 25 -7.96 17.19 -17.02
N GLN A 26 -8.53 18.31 -16.58
CA GLN A 26 -8.11 19.66 -17.00
C GLN A 26 -6.76 20.10 -16.42
N ARG A 27 -6.25 19.43 -15.38
CA ARG A 27 -5.05 19.82 -14.63
C ARG A 27 -3.87 18.85 -14.75
N MET A 28 -4.07 17.71 -15.38
CA MET A 28 -3.06 16.67 -15.56
C MET A 28 -2.82 16.35 -17.02
N THR A 29 -1.58 16.01 -17.35
CA THR A 29 -1.21 15.44 -18.65
C THR A 29 -1.76 14.02 -18.83
N ALA A 30 -1.83 13.55 -20.07
CA ALA A 30 -2.27 12.17 -20.37
C ALA A 30 -1.42 11.11 -19.65
N GLN A 31 -0.12 11.36 -19.47
CA GLN A 31 0.78 10.46 -18.75
C GLN A 31 0.46 10.40 -17.25
N GLU A 32 0.25 11.56 -16.61
CA GLU A 32 -0.13 11.63 -15.20
C GLU A 32 -1.50 10.98 -14.95
N GLN A 33 -2.46 11.21 -15.84
CA GLN A 33 -3.78 10.57 -15.78
C GLN A 33 -3.68 9.05 -15.85
N ARG A 34 -2.81 8.51 -16.73
CA ARG A 34 -2.57 7.06 -16.81
C ARG A 34 -2.07 6.48 -15.48
N TRP A 35 -1.11 7.14 -14.83
CA TRP A 35 -0.58 6.70 -13.54
C TRP A 35 -1.60 6.88 -12.41
N MET A 36 -2.36 7.96 -12.42
CA MET A 36 -3.45 8.20 -11.47
C MET A 36 -4.51 7.10 -11.55
N LEU A 37 -4.94 6.70 -12.75
CA LEU A 37 -5.90 5.61 -12.94
C LEU A 37 -5.39 4.28 -12.39
N ARG A 38 -4.10 3.99 -12.57
CA ARG A 38 -3.46 2.80 -11.99
C ARG A 38 -3.51 2.81 -10.45
N ILE A 39 -3.33 3.96 -9.83
CA ILE A 39 -3.46 4.13 -8.37
C ILE A 39 -4.92 3.90 -7.93
N VAL A 40 -5.89 4.46 -8.66
CA VAL A 40 -7.33 4.28 -8.35
C VAL A 40 -7.76 2.81 -8.48
N ILE A 41 -7.29 2.13 -9.53
CA ILE A 41 -7.53 0.69 -9.76
C ILE A 41 -6.76 -0.19 -8.75
N LYS A 42 -5.74 0.38 -8.09
CA LYS A 42 -4.80 -0.33 -7.20
C LYS A 42 -3.97 -1.41 -7.92
N ASP A 43 -3.70 -1.19 -9.21
CA ASP A 43 -2.81 -2.03 -10.01
C ASP A 43 -1.84 -1.14 -10.83
N MET A 44 -0.58 -1.11 -10.38
CA MET A 44 0.46 -0.27 -10.98
C MET A 44 1.09 -0.88 -12.25
N GLN A 45 1.00 -2.20 -12.43
CA GLN A 45 1.59 -2.92 -13.58
C GLN A 45 3.06 -2.54 -13.88
N ILE A 46 3.88 -2.45 -12.83
CA ILE A 46 5.30 -2.08 -12.91
C ILE A 46 6.27 -3.28 -12.83
N GLY A 47 5.74 -4.51 -12.79
CA GLY A 47 6.56 -5.73 -12.75
C GLY A 47 7.31 -5.96 -11.43
N MET A 48 6.98 -5.21 -10.37
CA MET A 48 7.59 -5.33 -9.05
C MET A 48 6.58 -5.77 -8.00
N LYS A 49 7.05 -6.59 -7.05
CA LYS A 49 6.27 -6.98 -5.88
C LYS A 49 6.43 -5.95 -4.77
N GLU A 50 5.43 -5.85 -3.89
CA GLU A 50 5.53 -5.02 -2.67
C GLU A 50 6.79 -5.32 -1.85
N THR A 51 7.20 -6.59 -1.79
CA THR A 51 8.40 -7.03 -1.08
C THR A 51 9.68 -6.43 -1.65
N SER A 52 9.73 -6.21 -2.97
CA SER A 52 10.89 -5.57 -3.60
C SER A 52 10.93 -4.09 -3.22
N ILE A 53 9.78 -3.42 -3.24
CA ILE A 53 9.67 -2.01 -2.85
C ILE A 53 10.09 -1.82 -1.38
N PHE A 54 9.63 -2.70 -0.48
CA PHE A 54 10.04 -2.64 0.93
C PHE A 54 11.53 -2.85 1.14
N LYS A 55 12.16 -3.75 0.39
CA LYS A 55 13.62 -3.98 0.47
C LYS A 55 14.43 -2.75 0.06
N GLU A 56 13.98 -2.05 -1.00
CA GLU A 56 14.61 -0.80 -1.44
C GLU A 56 14.38 0.34 -0.44
N LEU A 57 13.25 0.33 0.27
CA LEU A 57 12.96 1.32 1.31
C LEU A 57 13.87 1.14 2.52
N HIS A 58 13.86 -0.06 3.11
CA HIS A 58 14.59 -0.38 4.33
C HIS A 58 14.64 -1.90 4.57
N PRO A 59 15.76 -2.48 5.05
CA PRO A 59 15.87 -3.91 5.33
C PRO A 59 14.75 -4.48 6.21
N ASP A 60 14.32 -3.70 7.19
CA ASP A 60 13.30 -4.09 8.18
C ASP A 60 11.85 -3.68 7.80
N ALA A 61 11.64 -2.93 6.69
CA ALA A 61 10.31 -2.38 6.38
C ALA A 61 9.24 -3.45 6.14
N GLN A 62 9.62 -4.56 5.50
CA GLN A 62 8.68 -5.65 5.24
C GLN A 62 8.21 -6.31 6.54
N GLU A 63 9.13 -6.51 7.49
CA GLU A 63 8.80 -7.12 8.78
C GLU A 63 7.94 -6.19 9.63
N LEU A 64 8.28 -4.90 9.68
CA LEU A 64 7.49 -3.89 10.36
C LEU A 64 6.07 -3.80 9.78
N TYR A 65 5.93 -3.75 8.46
CA TYR A 65 4.61 -3.70 7.83
C TYR A 65 3.75 -4.92 8.17
N ASN A 66 4.35 -6.11 8.28
CA ASN A 66 3.62 -7.32 8.66
C ASN A 66 3.11 -7.29 10.11
N SER A 67 3.75 -6.54 11.01
CA SER A 67 3.37 -6.44 12.42
C SER A 67 2.32 -5.37 12.73
N VAL A 68 2.20 -4.32 11.89
CA VAL A 68 1.25 -3.21 12.13
C VAL A 68 0.26 -2.94 11.00
N CYS A 69 0.48 -3.49 9.80
CA CYS A 69 -0.31 -3.28 8.59
C CYS A 69 -0.61 -1.80 8.27
N ASP A 70 0.34 -0.92 8.61
CA ASP A 70 0.23 0.53 8.53
C ASP A 70 1.42 1.09 7.74
N LEU A 71 1.17 1.45 6.47
CA LEU A 71 2.22 1.91 5.57
C LEU A 71 2.80 3.27 6.00
N GLN A 72 1.98 4.16 6.57
CA GLN A 72 2.46 5.46 7.04
C GLN A 72 3.43 5.28 8.21
N ALA A 73 3.04 4.48 9.21
CA ALA A 73 3.90 4.18 10.35
C ALA A 73 5.20 3.49 9.92
N THR A 74 5.10 2.57 8.94
CA THR A 74 6.27 1.88 8.36
C THR A 74 7.23 2.88 7.73
N CYS A 75 6.75 3.75 6.83
CA CYS A 75 7.60 4.75 6.18
C CYS A 75 8.23 5.75 7.16
N GLN A 76 7.53 6.11 8.24
CA GLN A 76 8.05 7.02 9.26
C GLN A 76 9.18 6.38 10.08
N GLN A 77 9.03 5.12 10.49
CA GLN A 77 10.04 4.42 11.29
C GLN A 77 11.23 3.95 10.47
N CYS A 78 11.02 3.67 9.18
CA CYS A 78 12.05 3.23 8.24
C CYS A 78 12.60 4.37 7.36
N SER A 79 12.52 5.63 7.82
CA SER A 79 12.96 6.78 7.03
C SER A 79 14.49 6.84 6.85
N ASP A 80 15.27 6.23 7.74
CA ASP A 80 16.73 6.11 7.62
C ASP A 80 17.11 4.65 7.31
N PRO A 81 17.56 4.34 6.07
CA PRO A 81 18.01 3.00 5.66
C PRO A 81 19.14 2.41 6.50
N SER A 82 19.92 3.25 7.19
CA SER A 82 21.10 2.83 7.96
C SER A 82 20.74 2.39 9.39
N PHE A 83 19.57 2.79 9.88
CA PHE A 83 19.17 2.58 11.26
C PHE A 83 18.32 1.31 11.41
N ARG A 84 18.85 0.28 12.06
CA ARG A 84 18.12 -0.97 12.30
C ARG A 84 17.14 -0.84 13.46
N LEU A 85 15.93 -1.35 13.27
CA LEU A 85 14.93 -1.40 14.33
C LEU A 85 15.33 -2.49 15.34
N SER A 86 15.43 -2.13 16.62
CA SER A 86 15.95 -3.03 17.66
C SER A 86 15.04 -4.20 17.98
N SER A 87 13.72 -4.03 17.86
CA SER A 87 12.72 -5.09 18.07
C SER A 87 11.43 -4.76 17.34
N ILE A 88 11.01 -5.65 16.44
CA ILE A 88 9.72 -5.55 15.75
C ILE A 88 8.75 -6.48 16.47
N THR A 89 7.84 -5.89 17.24
CA THR A 89 6.84 -6.61 18.02
C THR A 89 5.44 -6.22 17.58
N LEU A 90 4.47 -7.09 17.91
CA LEU A 90 3.06 -6.80 17.71
C LEU A 90 2.65 -5.61 18.58
N GLN A 91 1.85 -4.71 18.02
CA GLN A 91 1.31 -3.56 18.74
C GLN A 91 -0.15 -3.79 19.09
N LEU A 92 -0.52 -3.46 20.33
CA LEU A 92 -1.92 -3.53 20.75
C LEU A 92 -2.77 -2.56 19.92
N PHE A 93 -3.98 -2.98 19.56
CA PHE A 93 -4.91 -2.21 18.71
C PHE A 93 -4.41 -1.90 17.29
N LYS A 94 -3.35 -2.58 16.82
CA LYS A 94 -2.93 -2.54 15.42
C LYS A 94 -3.28 -3.85 14.71
N PRO A 95 -3.78 -3.78 13.47
CA PRO A 95 -3.98 -4.97 12.67
C PRO A 95 -2.63 -5.62 12.33
N VAL A 96 -2.63 -6.95 12.19
CA VAL A 96 -1.43 -7.74 11.89
C VAL A 96 -1.71 -8.61 10.69
N LYS A 97 -0.69 -8.94 9.89
CA LYS A 97 -0.86 -9.89 8.80
C LYS A 97 -1.01 -11.29 9.39
N PRO A 98 -2.18 -11.95 9.24
CA PRO A 98 -2.39 -13.26 9.84
C PRO A 98 -1.45 -14.30 9.21
N ARG A 99 -0.99 -15.26 10.01
CA ARG A 99 -0.29 -16.43 9.47
C ARG A 99 -1.29 -17.29 8.70
N LEU A 100 -0.91 -17.69 7.49
CA LEU A 100 -1.71 -18.56 6.64
C LEU A 100 -1.26 -20.01 6.80
N ALA A 101 -2.20 -20.94 6.70
CA ALA A 101 -1.90 -22.37 6.65
C ALA A 101 -1.64 -22.79 5.20
N ALA A 102 -0.61 -23.61 4.98
CA ALA A 102 -0.43 -24.29 3.71
C ALA A 102 -1.50 -25.38 3.57
N ARG A 103 -2.03 -25.56 2.35
CA ARG A 103 -2.89 -26.71 2.05
C ARG A 103 -2.03 -27.97 2.05
N VAL A 104 -2.33 -28.92 2.93
CA VAL A 104 -1.68 -30.24 2.98
C VAL A 104 -2.57 -31.28 2.30
N THR A 105 -1.96 -32.28 1.67
CA THR A 105 -2.71 -33.44 1.15
C THR A 105 -2.91 -34.48 2.25
N TRP A 106 -3.98 -35.27 2.18
CA TRP A 106 -4.32 -36.25 3.22
C TRP A 106 -3.21 -37.27 3.50
N HIS A 107 -2.35 -37.57 2.52
CA HIS A 107 -1.24 -38.51 2.66
C HIS A 107 -0.03 -37.93 3.42
N GLU A 108 -0.02 -36.63 3.72
CA GLU A 108 1.07 -35.93 4.39
C GLU A 108 0.72 -35.53 5.84
N VAL A 109 -0.51 -35.84 6.30
CA VAL A 109 -0.92 -35.63 7.68
C VAL A 109 -0.55 -36.89 8.49
N PRO A 110 0.21 -36.77 9.59
CA PRO A 110 0.62 -37.90 10.44
C PRO A 110 -0.54 -38.72 11.00
#